data_AF-X1APR5-F1
#
_entry.id   AF-X1APR5-F1
#
_cell.length_a   1.000
_cell.length_b   1.000
_cell.length_c   1.000
_cell.angle_alpha   90.00
_cell.angle_beta   90.00
_cell.angle_gamma   90.00
#
_symmetry.space_group_name_H-M   'P 1'
#
loop_
_entity.id
_entity.type
_entity.pdbx_description
1 polymer ?
#
loop_
_entity_poly.entity_id
_entity_poly.type
_entity_poly.pdbx_seq_one_letter_code
_entity_poly.pdbx_strand_id
1 'polypeptide(L)'
;MSGKREKLSILQTLTVNNLKEICEKNKLKRYSGTKKELAKFMVDNLEISLEELKDICNIYRIDKLLGKIRDCRDHFLNKRVTIRCRDKNSPIVDVGGHRVMINNLGKEDFSYMCDDKCADYLYQVKRGSTPFCKHYAAAIAQLIYEKEVSPKDKINYIEGEVLEELLAVVNQRKKDEGEEITRRDIE
;
A
#
# COMPACT_ATOMS: atom_id res chain seq x y z
N MET A 1 3.88 -19.39 25.31
CA MET A 1 4.80 -18.22 25.20
C MET A 1 4.95 -17.66 23.77
N SER A 2 4.47 -18.32 22.70
CA SER A 2 4.55 -17.81 21.32
C SER A 2 3.59 -16.63 21.04
N GLY A 3 2.33 -16.74 21.48
CA GLY A 3 1.28 -15.77 21.13
C GLY A 3 1.54 -14.33 21.61
N LYS A 4 2.05 -14.13 22.84
CA LYS A 4 2.38 -12.77 23.33
C LYS A 4 3.49 -12.10 22.52
N ARG A 5 4.53 -12.84 22.13
CA ARG A 5 5.62 -12.32 21.30
C ARG A 5 5.12 -11.94 19.91
N GLU A 6 4.25 -12.77 19.33
CA GLU A 6 3.66 -12.52 18.02
C GLU A 6 2.73 -11.30 18.04
N LYS A 7 1.83 -11.20 19.02
CA LYS A 7 0.98 -10.02 19.24
C LYS A 7 1.82 -8.74 19.36
N LEU A 8 2.90 -8.78 20.14
CA LEU A 8 3.80 -7.63 20.30
C LEU A 8 4.42 -7.21 18.97
N SER A 9 4.90 -8.18 18.18
CA SER A 9 5.50 -7.92 16.86
C SER A 9 4.51 -7.29 15.91
N ILE A 10 3.27 -7.79 15.86
CA ILE A 10 2.20 -7.27 15.01
C ILE A 10 1.85 -5.82 15.40
N LEU A 11 1.61 -5.56 16.69
CA LEU A 11 1.30 -4.21 17.18
C LEU A 11 2.41 -3.21 16.89
N GLN A 12 3.67 -3.64 16.94
CA GLN A 12 4.81 -2.80 16.60
C GLN A 12 4.91 -2.44 15.11
N THR A 13 4.09 -3.02 14.24
CA THR A 13 3.99 -2.58 12.84
C THR A 13 3.10 -1.34 12.67
N LEU A 14 2.15 -1.13 13.59
CA LEU A 14 1.16 -0.04 13.51
C LEU A 14 1.71 1.33 13.93
N THR A 15 1.04 2.42 13.56
CA THR A 15 1.40 3.75 14.07
C THR A 15 0.92 3.95 15.51
N VAL A 16 1.51 4.92 16.22
CA VAL A 16 1.05 5.27 17.58
C VAL A 16 -0.43 5.66 17.60
N ASN A 17 -0.92 6.31 16.54
CA ASN A 17 -2.34 6.69 16.45
C ASN A 17 -3.24 5.47 16.28
N ASN A 18 -2.87 4.50 15.44
CA ASN A 18 -3.65 3.25 15.31
C ASN A 18 -3.71 2.48 16.64
N LEU A 19 -2.58 2.41 17.36
CA LEU A 19 -2.55 1.78 18.68
C LEU A 19 -3.49 2.47 19.68
N LYS A 20 -3.51 3.81 19.67
CA LYS A 20 -4.43 4.60 20.52
C LYS A 20 -5.89 4.34 20.18
N GLU A 21 -6.25 4.31 18.90
CA GLU A 21 -7.63 4.00 18.47
C GLU A 21 -8.06 2.59 18.89
N ILE A 22 -7.19 1.59 18.77
CA ILE A 22 -7.48 0.23 19.24
C ILE A 22 -7.72 0.23 20.75
N CYS A 23 -6.88 0.92 21.53
CA CYS A 23 -7.10 1.08 22.97
C CYS A 23 -8.45 1.74 23.28
N GLU A 24 -8.80 2.82 22.58
CA GLU A 24 -10.05 3.56 22.79
C GLU A 24 -11.28 2.69 22.47
N LYS A 25 -11.27 1.96 21.33
CA LYS A 25 -12.34 1.02 20.96
C LYS A 25 -12.51 -0.11 21.97
N ASN A 26 -11.43 -0.55 22.61
CA ASN A 26 -11.44 -1.61 23.62
C ASN A 26 -11.54 -1.07 25.07
N LYS A 27 -11.91 0.22 25.25
CA LYS A 27 -12.08 0.86 26.57
C LYS A 27 -10.84 0.78 27.48
N LEU A 28 -9.65 0.65 26.90
CA LEU A 28 -8.40 0.68 27.63
C LEU A 28 -8.02 2.14 27.94
N LYS A 29 -7.82 2.46 29.23
CA LYS A 29 -7.40 3.79 29.65
C LYS A 29 -6.02 4.10 29.08
N ARG A 30 -5.89 5.27 28.44
CA ARG A 30 -4.68 5.73 27.75
C ARG A 30 -3.42 5.53 28.58
N TYR A 31 -2.47 4.78 28.02
CA TYR A 31 -1.09 4.76 28.49
C TYR A 31 -0.28 5.80 27.70
N SER A 32 0.31 6.77 28.39
CA SER A 32 1.31 7.67 27.82
C SER A 32 2.66 6.96 27.77
N GLY A 33 3.28 6.88 26.61
CA GLY A 33 4.57 6.21 26.48
C GLY A 33 5.00 6.07 25.03
N THR A 34 6.18 5.49 24.86
CA THR A 34 6.72 5.14 23.54
C THR A 34 5.83 4.09 22.86
N LYS A 35 5.92 3.99 21.53
CA LYS A 35 5.21 2.96 20.74
C LYS A 35 5.43 1.53 21.30
N LYS A 36 6.65 1.24 21.76
CA LYS A 36 7.03 -0.07 22.30
C LYS A 36 6.33 -0.36 23.63
N GLU A 37 6.21 0.65 24.49
CA GLU A 37 5.51 0.52 25.78
C GLU A 37 4.01 0.39 25.59
N LEU A 38 3.42 1.19 24.69
CA LEU A 38 2.01 1.09 24.35
C LEU A 38 1.66 -0.30 23.79
N ALA A 39 2.49 -0.84 22.89
CA ALA A 39 2.30 -2.19 22.36
C ALA A 39 2.41 -3.28 23.44
N LYS A 40 3.36 -3.16 24.39
CA LYS A 40 3.44 -4.11 25.52
C LYS A 40 2.21 -4.05 26.42
N PHE A 41 1.77 -2.83 26.76
CA PHE A 41 0.56 -2.61 27.54
C PHE A 41 -0.66 -3.26 26.87
N MET A 42 -0.81 -3.08 25.56
CA MET A 42 -1.87 -3.73 24.78
C MET A 42 -1.81 -5.25 24.82
N VAL A 43 -0.63 -5.87 24.73
CA VAL A 43 -0.48 -7.34 24.82
C VAL A 43 -0.96 -7.89 26.16
N ASP A 44 -0.79 -7.12 27.24
CA ASP A 44 -1.15 -7.55 28.59
C ASP A 44 -2.61 -7.23 28.97
N ASN A 45 -3.26 -6.29 28.27
CA ASN A 45 -4.60 -5.80 28.65
C ASN A 45 -5.69 -6.00 27.58
N LEU A 46 -5.34 -6.31 26.32
CA LEU A 46 -6.34 -6.63 25.30
C LEU A 46 -6.76 -8.10 25.40
N GLU A 47 -8.04 -8.31 25.71
CA GLU A 47 -8.72 -9.61 25.68
C GLU A 47 -9.22 -9.96 24.27
N ILE A 48 -8.35 -9.85 23.27
CA ILE A 48 -8.62 -10.29 21.89
C ILE A 48 -7.72 -11.47 21.55
N SER A 49 -8.18 -12.38 20.69
CA SER A 49 -7.37 -13.46 20.15
C SER A 49 -6.23 -12.93 19.25
N LEU A 50 -5.30 -13.81 18.88
CA LEU A 50 -4.24 -13.42 17.94
C LEU A 50 -4.81 -13.19 16.54
N GLU A 51 -5.81 -13.99 16.17
CA GLU A 51 -6.54 -13.97 14.91
C GLU A 51 -7.30 -12.65 14.77
N GLU A 52 -8.10 -12.28 15.77
CA GLU A 52 -8.82 -10.99 15.77
C GLU A 52 -7.85 -9.80 15.70
N LEU A 53 -6.70 -9.88 16.39
CA LEU A 53 -5.69 -8.82 16.29
C LEU A 53 -5.11 -8.72 14.87
N LYS A 54 -4.86 -9.85 14.20
CA LYS A 54 -4.39 -9.87 12.81
C LYS A 54 -5.41 -9.21 11.89
N ASP A 55 -6.70 -9.51 12.08
CA ASP A 55 -7.78 -8.92 11.29
C ASP A 55 -7.87 -7.40 11.48
N ILE A 56 -7.83 -6.93 12.73
CA ILE A 56 -7.81 -5.49 13.04
C ILE A 56 -6.59 -4.81 12.39
N CYS A 57 -5.41 -5.40 12.51
CA CYS A 57 -4.20 -4.84 11.92
C CYS A 57 -4.24 -4.84 10.40
N ASN A 58 -4.91 -5.83 9.78
CA ASN A 58 -5.09 -5.89 8.35
C ASN A 58 -5.95 -4.75 7.82
N ILE A 59 -7.02 -4.37 8.54
CA ILE A 59 -7.85 -3.19 8.21
C ILE A 59 -6.97 -1.93 8.15
N TYR A 60 -6.19 -1.67 9.19
CA TYR A 60 -5.28 -0.51 9.22
C TYR A 60 -4.23 -0.53 8.11
N ARG A 61 -3.79 -1.72 7.71
CA ARG A 61 -2.86 -1.90 6.59
C ARG A 61 -3.55 -1.56 5.26
N ILE A 62 -4.76 -2.06 5.03
CA ILE A 62 -5.56 -1.76 3.82
C ILE A 62 -5.85 -0.27 3.74
N ASP A 63 -6.31 0.36 4.83
CA ASP A 63 -6.55 1.81 4.90
C ASP A 63 -5.31 2.62 4.51
N LYS A 64 -4.13 2.18 4.97
CA LYS A 64 -2.87 2.82 4.61
C LYS A 64 -2.55 2.66 3.13
N LEU A 65 -2.81 1.50 2.53
CA LEU A 65 -2.64 1.28 1.09
C LEU A 65 -3.61 2.13 0.27
N LEU A 66 -4.89 2.19 0.67
CA LEU A 66 -5.89 3.05 0.05
C LEU A 66 -5.49 4.53 0.10
N GLY A 67 -4.92 4.98 1.22
CA GLY A 67 -4.32 6.31 1.32
C GLY A 67 -3.25 6.58 0.25
N LYS A 68 -2.40 5.58 -0.04
CA LYS A 68 -1.37 5.68 -1.09
C LYS A 68 -1.95 5.70 -2.50
N ILE A 69 -3.07 5.02 -2.75
CA ILE A 69 -3.81 5.12 -4.01
C ILE A 69 -4.40 6.52 -4.16
N ARG A 70 -5.01 7.08 -3.11
CA ARG A 70 -5.55 8.45 -3.14
C ARG A 70 -4.45 9.48 -3.42
N ASP A 71 -3.31 9.36 -2.75
CA ASP A 71 -2.14 10.22 -2.97
C ASP A 71 -1.53 10.07 -4.38
N CYS A 72 -1.72 8.93 -5.06
CA CYS A 72 -1.19 8.70 -6.40
C CYS A 72 -2.01 9.42 -7.49
N ARG A 73 -3.28 9.75 -7.21
CA ARG A 73 -4.21 10.39 -8.16
C ARG A 73 -3.62 11.66 -8.76
N ASP A 74 -3.03 12.52 -7.94
CA ASP A 74 -2.43 13.78 -8.38
C ASP A 74 -1.30 13.57 -9.40
N HIS A 75 -0.52 12.50 -9.26
CA HIS A 75 0.54 12.20 -10.21
C HIS A 75 -0.03 11.64 -11.51
N PHE A 76 -0.95 10.68 -11.42
CA PHE A 76 -1.47 9.95 -12.57
C PHE A 76 -2.45 10.78 -13.41
N LEU A 77 -3.43 11.44 -12.78
CA LEU A 77 -4.46 12.23 -13.49
C LEU A 77 -3.88 13.49 -14.13
N ASN A 78 -2.89 14.13 -13.50
CA ASN A 78 -2.17 15.28 -14.09
C ASN A 78 -1.08 14.86 -15.09
N LYS A 79 -1.09 13.60 -15.57
CA LYS A 79 -0.17 13.07 -16.59
C LYS A 79 1.31 13.27 -16.24
N ARG A 80 1.67 13.20 -14.95
CA ARG A 80 3.05 13.32 -14.44
C ARG A 80 3.77 11.97 -14.38
N VAL A 81 3.34 10.99 -15.17
CA VAL A 81 3.90 9.63 -15.18
C VAL A 81 4.39 9.30 -16.58
N THR A 82 5.61 8.76 -16.70
CA THR A 82 6.22 8.39 -17.98
C THR A 82 6.96 7.07 -17.85
N ILE A 83 6.60 6.09 -18.67
CA ILE A 83 7.32 4.82 -18.75
C ILE A 83 8.62 5.04 -19.53
N ARG A 84 9.75 4.77 -18.90
CA ARG A 84 11.10 4.88 -19.50
C ARG A 84 11.59 3.57 -20.09
N CYS A 85 11.33 2.47 -19.40
CA CYS A 85 11.68 1.13 -19.82
C CYS A 85 10.45 0.23 -19.74
N ARG A 86 10.12 -0.45 -20.86
CA ARG A 86 9.00 -1.38 -20.99
C ARG A 86 9.43 -2.85 -20.84
N ASP A 87 10.55 -3.11 -20.18
CA ASP A 87 10.90 -4.49 -19.84
C ASP A 87 9.84 -5.05 -18.89
N LYS A 88 9.16 -6.13 -19.31
CA LYS A 88 8.11 -6.79 -18.52
C LYS A 88 8.60 -7.26 -17.15
N ASN A 89 9.88 -7.63 -17.05
CA ASN A 89 10.47 -8.05 -15.78
C ASN A 89 11.01 -6.86 -14.99
N SER A 90 11.36 -5.76 -15.63
CA SER A 90 12.05 -4.65 -14.96
C SER A 90 11.61 -3.27 -15.46
N PRO A 91 10.32 -2.90 -15.32
CA PRO A 91 9.86 -1.62 -15.84
C PRO A 91 10.41 -0.47 -14.99
N ILE A 92 10.76 0.61 -15.69
CA ILE A 92 11.25 1.85 -15.07
C ILE A 92 10.27 2.95 -15.44
N VAL A 93 9.74 3.63 -14.42
CA VAL A 93 8.71 4.65 -14.57
C VAL A 93 9.13 5.90 -13.80
N ASP A 94 9.13 7.04 -14.48
CA ASP A 94 9.30 8.35 -13.84
C ASP A 94 7.92 8.88 -13.41
N VAL A 95 7.78 9.30 -12.14
CA VAL A 95 6.54 9.77 -11.51
C VAL A 95 6.81 11.09 -10.80
N GLY A 96 6.32 12.21 -11.35
CA GLY A 96 6.37 13.51 -10.67
C GLY A 96 7.78 14.01 -10.32
N GLY A 97 8.79 13.59 -11.07
CA GLY A 97 10.21 13.87 -10.78
C GLY A 97 10.91 12.80 -9.95
N HIS A 98 10.20 11.74 -9.57
CA HIS A 98 10.78 10.56 -8.92
C HIS A 98 10.96 9.39 -9.88
N ARG A 99 11.96 8.53 -9.64
CA ARG A 99 12.14 7.29 -10.42
C ARG A 99 11.68 6.07 -9.63
N VAL A 100 10.81 5.27 -10.25
CA VAL A 100 10.35 3.97 -9.75
C VAL A 100 10.95 2.87 -10.62
N MET A 101 11.67 1.93 -10.00
CA MET A 101 12.16 0.71 -10.62
C MET A 101 11.42 -0.47 -10.00
N ILE A 102 10.77 -1.27 -10.82
CA ILE A 102 10.09 -2.49 -10.41
C ILE A 102 10.89 -3.65 -10.97
N ASN A 103 11.15 -4.69 -10.19
CA ASN A 103 11.79 -5.92 -10.63
C ASN A 103 10.86 -7.09 -10.31
N ASN A 104 10.70 -8.00 -11.27
CA ASN A 104 9.95 -9.24 -11.12
C ASN A 104 8.50 -9.03 -10.67
N LEU A 105 7.79 -8.10 -11.31
CA LEU A 105 6.37 -7.86 -11.03
C LEU A 105 5.56 -9.17 -11.14
N GLY A 106 4.76 -9.44 -10.13
CA GLY A 106 3.93 -10.65 -10.01
C GLY A 106 4.64 -11.88 -9.48
N LYS A 107 5.98 -11.85 -9.30
CA LYS A 107 6.76 -13.01 -8.86
C LYS A 107 7.11 -12.94 -7.37
N GLU A 108 7.68 -14.03 -6.85
CA GLU A 108 8.10 -14.16 -5.44
C GLU A 108 9.34 -13.33 -5.11
N ASP A 109 10.28 -13.23 -6.05
CA ASP A 109 11.50 -12.41 -5.95
C ASP A 109 11.26 -10.94 -6.35
N PHE A 110 10.01 -10.48 -6.20
CA PHE A 110 9.59 -9.12 -6.46
C PHE A 110 10.36 -8.11 -5.60
N SER A 111 10.78 -7.02 -6.22
CA SER A 111 11.19 -5.82 -5.50
C SER A 111 10.76 -4.57 -6.22
N TYR A 112 10.53 -3.50 -5.46
CA TYR A 112 10.41 -2.17 -6.04
C TYR A 112 11.32 -1.19 -5.29
N MET A 113 11.77 -0.20 -6.02
CA MET A 113 12.56 0.92 -5.52
C MET A 113 11.94 2.21 -6.02
N CYS A 114 11.79 3.17 -5.13
CA CYS A 114 11.59 4.57 -5.49
C CYS A 114 12.89 5.29 -5.14
N ASP A 115 13.19 6.42 -5.78
CA ASP A 115 14.43 7.12 -5.47
C ASP A 115 14.52 7.57 -4.01
N ASP A 116 15.76 7.87 -3.60
CA ASP A 116 16.12 8.26 -2.24
C ASP A 116 15.63 9.67 -1.86
N LYS A 117 14.80 10.32 -2.69
CA LYS A 117 14.11 11.57 -2.33
C LYS A 117 12.66 11.32 -1.92
N CYS A 118 12.13 10.12 -2.13
CA CYS A 118 10.79 9.76 -1.71
C CYS A 118 10.73 9.54 -0.19
N ALA A 119 10.13 10.47 0.55
CA ALA A 119 10.02 10.38 2.01
C ALA A 119 9.28 9.11 2.48
N ASP A 120 8.25 8.68 1.74
CA ASP A 120 7.60 7.39 2.01
C ASP A 120 8.58 6.24 1.89
N TYR A 121 9.37 6.19 0.81
CA TYR A 121 10.34 5.13 0.58
C TYR A 121 11.46 5.12 1.63
N LEU A 122 11.97 6.29 2.00
CA LEU A 122 13.05 6.39 2.98
C LEU A 122 12.61 5.98 4.39
N TYR A 123 11.42 6.40 4.82
CA TYR A 123 11.03 6.35 6.23
C TYR A 123 9.91 5.36 6.54
N GLN A 124 9.13 4.96 5.53
CA GLN A 124 7.90 4.20 5.74
C GLN A 124 7.84 2.89 4.98
N VAL A 125 8.75 2.66 4.03
CA VAL A 125 8.79 1.43 3.21
C VAL A 125 10.19 0.83 3.26
N LYS A 126 10.31 -0.45 3.60
CA LYS A 126 11.55 -1.19 3.35
C LYS A 126 11.53 -1.69 1.90
N ARG A 127 12.70 -1.90 1.29
CA ARG A 127 12.80 -2.45 -0.06
C ARG A 127 12.01 -3.76 -0.16
N GLY A 128 11.06 -3.83 -1.09
CA GLY A 128 10.18 -4.99 -1.24
C GLY A 128 9.27 -5.24 -0.04
N SER A 129 8.84 -4.19 0.68
CA SER A 129 7.88 -4.31 1.76
C SER A 129 6.62 -3.49 1.52
N THR A 130 5.59 -3.85 2.27
CA THR A 130 4.37 -3.08 2.45
C THR A 130 4.53 -2.10 3.63
N PRO A 131 3.80 -0.96 3.65
CA PRO A 131 3.04 -0.40 2.53
C PRO A 131 3.96 0.10 1.43
N PHE A 132 3.46 0.27 0.21
CA PHE A 132 4.22 0.92 -0.87
C PHE A 132 4.11 2.45 -0.79
N CYS A 133 4.94 3.17 -1.56
CA CYS A 133 4.83 4.63 -1.72
C CYS A 133 3.81 4.99 -2.80
N LYS A 134 3.29 6.23 -2.76
CA LYS A 134 2.36 6.74 -3.78
C LYS A 134 2.90 6.69 -5.22
N HIS A 135 4.23 6.79 -5.40
CA HIS A 135 4.83 6.73 -6.73
C HIS A 135 4.74 5.32 -7.33
N TYR A 136 4.86 4.27 -6.52
CA TYR A 136 4.66 2.89 -6.98
C TYR A 136 3.22 2.70 -7.48
N ALA A 137 2.23 3.17 -6.71
CA ALA A 137 0.83 3.13 -7.15
C ALA A 137 0.60 3.88 -8.47
N ALA A 138 1.15 5.08 -8.63
CA ALA A 138 1.06 5.84 -9.88
C ALA A 138 1.75 5.14 -11.07
N ALA A 139 2.88 4.47 -10.82
CA ALA A 139 3.58 3.69 -11.85
C ALA A 139 2.73 2.50 -12.31
N ILE A 140 2.14 1.75 -11.39
CA ILE A 140 1.22 0.64 -11.71
C ILE A 140 -0.02 1.17 -12.45
N ALA A 141 -0.62 2.29 -12.03
CA ALA A 141 -1.74 2.91 -12.74
C ALA A 141 -1.39 3.19 -14.21
N GLN A 142 -0.20 3.75 -14.47
CA GLN A 142 0.27 4.02 -15.83
C GLN A 142 0.52 2.75 -16.64
N LEU A 143 1.10 1.71 -16.03
CA LEU A 143 1.31 0.42 -16.69
C LEU A 143 -0.02 -0.26 -17.07
N ILE A 144 -1.03 -0.19 -16.21
CA ILE A 144 -2.38 -0.69 -16.52
C ILE A 144 -3.02 0.15 -17.63
N TYR A 145 -2.93 1.47 -17.54
CA TYR A 145 -3.49 2.40 -18.52
C TYR A 145 -2.92 2.17 -19.93
N GLU A 146 -1.60 1.96 -20.05
CA GLU A 146 -0.92 1.63 -21.31
C GLU A 146 -1.04 0.15 -21.72
N LYS A 147 -1.79 -0.67 -20.97
CA LYS A 147 -1.97 -2.12 -21.21
C LYS A 147 -0.68 -2.94 -21.15
N GLU A 148 0.34 -2.44 -20.46
CA GLU A 148 1.61 -3.16 -20.20
C GLU A 148 1.44 -4.21 -19.09
N VAL A 149 0.48 -4.00 -18.19
CA VAL A 149 0.11 -4.91 -17.09
C VAL A 149 -1.40 -5.11 -17.11
N SER A 150 -1.85 -6.36 -17.02
CA SER A 150 -3.29 -6.66 -16.88
C SER A 150 -3.71 -6.54 -15.42
N PRO A 151 -4.88 -5.96 -15.12
CA PRO A 151 -5.49 -6.03 -13.78
C PRO A 151 -5.74 -7.48 -13.30
N LYS A 152 -5.78 -8.44 -14.23
CA LYS A 152 -5.93 -9.88 -13.92
C LYS A 152 -4.62 -10.53 -13.51
N ASP A 153 -3.49 -9.88 -13.77
CA ASP A 153 -2.19 -10.37 -13.34
C ASP A 153 -2.01 -10.15 -11.83
N LYS A 154 -1.11 -10.92 -11.21
CA LYS A 154 -0.70 -10.66 -9.84
C LYS A 154 0.10 -9.36 -9.78
N ILE A 155 -0.44 -8.35 -9.09
CA ILE A 155 0.24 -7.09 -8.84
C ILE A 155 0.63 -7.05 -7.36
N ASN A 156 1.94 -7.12 -7.06
CA ASN A 156 2.41 -7.20 -5.69
C ASN A 156 1.87 -6.03 -4.85
N TYR A 157 1.19 -6.39 -3.75
CA TYR A 157 0.57 -5.50 -2.76
C TYR A 157 -0.68 -4.72 -3.21
N ILE A 158 -1.15 -4.91 -4.44
CA ILE A 158 -2.35 -4.23 -4.98
C ILE A 158 -3.34 -5.33 -5.36
N GLU A 159 -4.23 -5.66 -4.42
CA GLU A 159 -5.23 -6.72 -4.55
C GLU A 159 -6.53 -6.31 -3.82
N GLY A 160 -7.64 -6.98 -4.13
CA GLY A 160 -8.95 -6.69 -3.53
C GLY A 160 -9.34 -5.21 -3.65
N GLU A 161 -9.83 -4.63 -2.55
CA GLU A 161 -10.26 -3.22 -2.49
C GLU A 161 -9.17 -2.22 -2.93
N VAL A 162 -7.88 -2.54 -2.72
CA VAL A 162 -6.78 -1.66 -3.14
C VAL A 162 -6.66 -1.62 -4.67
N LEU A 163 -6.88 -2.76 -5.33
CA LEU A 163 -6.91 -2.85 -6.79
C LEU A 163 -8.16 -2.15 -7.34
N GLU A 164 -9.33 -2.37 -6.73
CA GLU A 164 -10.59 -1.71 -7.13
C GLU A 164 -10.46 -0.18 -7.10
N GLU A 165 -9.90 0.38 -6.02
CA GLU A 165 -9.66 1.82 -5.91
C GLU A 165 -8.66 2.31 -6.98
N LEU A 166 -7.59 1.55 -7.27
CA LEU A 166 -6.64 1.90 -8.32
C LEU A 166 -7.31 1.90 -9.71
N LEU A 167 -8.13 0.91 -10.00
CA LEU A 167 -8.87 0.82 -11.26
C LEU A 167 -9.88 1.95 -11.41
N ALA A 168 -10.52 2.39 -10.33
CA ALA A 168 -11.38 3.57 -10.35
C ALA A 168 -10.59 4.83 -10.79
N VAL A 169 -9.34 4.98 -10.33
CA VAL A 169 -8.46 6.09 -10.75
C VAL A 169 -8.06 5.96 -12.23
N VAL A 170 -7.73 4.75 -12.70
CA VAL A 170 -7.41 4.50 -14.13
C VAL A 170 -8.61 4.80 -15.02
N ASN A 171 -9.79 4.31 -14.65
CA ASN A 171 -11.03 4.49 -15.39
C ASN A 171 -11.49 5.94 -15.42
N GLN A 172 -11.23 6.70 -14.34
CA GLN A 172 -11.46 8.14 -14.34
C GLN A 172 -10.67 8.84 -15.45
N ARG A 173 -9.38 8.53 -15.59
CA ARG A 173 -8.56 9.11 -16.67
C ARG A 173 -9.05 8.70 -18.06
N LYS A 174 -9.36 7.42 -18.26
CA LYS A 174 -9.94 6.94 -19.53
C LYS A 174 -11.18 7.73 -19.92
N LYS A 175 -12.09 7.93 -18.96
CA LYS A 175 -13.32 8.72 -19.16
C LYS A 175 -13.01 10.19 -19.47
N ASP A 176 -12.08 10.81 -18.75
CA ASP A 176 -11.68 12.21 -18.97
C ASP A 176 -11.01 12.41 -20.34
N GLU A 177 -10.37 11.36 -20.89
CA GLU A 177 -9.77 11.35 -22.22
C GLU A 177 -10.72 10.85 -23.34
N GLY A 178 -11.96 10.51 -23.01
CA GLY A 178 -12.99 10.08 -23.97
C GLY A 178 -12.87 8.63 -24.44
N GLU A 179 -12.10 7.78 -23.75
CA GLU A 179 -12.06 6.34 -24.01
C GLU A 179 -13.34 5.66 -23.50
N GLU A 180 -14.01 4.88 -24.37
CA GLU A 180 -15.13 4.04 -23.96
C GLU A 180 -14.65 2.90 -23.04
N ILE A 181 -15.18 2.87 -21.81
CA ILE A 181 -14.91 1.78 -20.87
C ILE A 181 -15.73 0.57 -21.32
N THR A 182 -15.08 -0.46 -21.86
CA THR A 182 -15.77 -1.67 -22.29
C THR A 182 -16.04 -2.59 -21.09
N ARG A 183 -17.17 -3.30 -21.07
CA ARG A 183 -17.55 -4.26 -20.00
C ARG A 183 -16.46 -5.30 -19.67
N ARG A 184 -15.53 -5.58 -20.60
CA ARG A 184 -14.41 -6.52 -20.42
C ARG A 184 -13.30 -6.01 -19.50
N ASP A 185 -13.28 -4.72 -19.19
CA ASP A 185 -12.28 -4.09 -18.31
C ASP A 185 -12.68 -4.15 -16.82
N ILE A 186 -13.90 -4.61 -16.52
CA ILE A 186 -14.52 -4.58 -15.17
C ILE A 186 -14.77 -6.01 -14.62
N GLU A 187 -14.75 -7.05 -15.46
CA GLU A 187 -14.97 -8.47 -15.08
C GLU A 187 -13.71 -9.33 -15.10
#